data_AF-A0A1C4IJB6-F1
#
_entry.id   AF-A0A1C4IJB6-F1
#
_cell.length_a   1.000
_cell.length_b   1.000
_cell.length_c   1.000
_cell.angle_alpha   90.00
_cell.angle_beta   90.00
_cell.angle_gamma   90.00
#
_symmetry.space_group_name_H-M   'P 1'
#
loop_
_entity.id
_entity.type
_entity.pdbx_description
1 polymer ?
#
loop_
_entity_poly.entity_id
_entity_poly.type
_entity_poly.pdbx_seq_one_letter_code
_entity_poly.pdbx_strand_id
1 'polypeptide(L)' 'MTQRDLLEKVIRSRDTWDTASAKTALRDAGVTATSERGSDMQARKALRKLQKAGVLLGTRGPGNTVTYRLVG' A
#
# COMPACT_ATOMS: atom_id res chain seq x y z
N MET A 1 11.30 -13.75 2.58
CA MET A 1 10.77 -12.59 1.83
C MET A 1 9.94 -11.75 2.77
N THR A 2 10.18 -10.45 2.87
CA THR A 2 9.46 -9.61 3.84
C THR A 2 8.13 -9.11 3.27
N GLN A 3 7.19 -8.72 4.15
CA GLN A 3 5.92 -8.10 3.75
C GLN A 3 6.13 -6.87 2.83
N ARG A 4 7.27 -6.18 2.97
CA ARG A 4 7.67 -5.07 2.10
C ARG A 4 7.97 -5.54 0.68
N ASP A 5 8.73 -6.61 0.52
CA ASP A 5 9.18 -7.09 -0.81
C ASP A 5 8.01 -7.64 -1.65
N LEU A 6 7.08 -8.33 -0.99
CA LEU A 6 5.83 -8.77 -1.62
C LEU A 6 4.99 -7.59 -2.11
N LEU A 7 4.81 -6.58 -1.25
CA LEU A 7 4.11 -5.36 -1.61
C LEU A 7 4.83 -4.61 -2.72
N GLU A 8 6.14 -4.44 -2.65
CA GLU A 8 6.89 -3.69 -3.67
C GLU A 8 6.77 -4.33 -5.05
N LYS A 9 6.84 -5.67 -5.14
CA LYS A 9 6.64 -6.40 -6.39
C LYS A 9 5.23 -6.22 -6.95
N VAL A 10 4.23 -6.27 -6.08
CA VAL A 10 2.83 -6.05 -6.48
C VAL A 10 2.59 -4.59 -6.85
N ILE A 11 3.24 -3.64 -6.16
CA ILE A 11 3.09 -2.21 -6.39
C ILE A 11 3.63 -1.78 -7.75
N ARG A 12 4.74 -2.38 -8.20
CA ARG A 12 5.31 -2.11 -9.53
C ARG A 12 4.40 -2.51 -10.70
N SER A 13 3.30 -3.23 -10.46
CA SER A 13 2.32 -3.58 -11.51
C SER A 13 1.34 -2.46 -11.87
N ARG A 14 1.24 -1.39 -11.06
CA ARG A 14 0.30 -0.27 -11.27
C ARG A 14 0.95 1.07 -10.98
N ASP A 15 0.54 2.08 -11.73
CA ASP A 15 1.03 3.46 -11.61
C ASP A 15 0.54 4.15 -10.32
N THR A 16 -0.71 3.90 -9.91
CA THR A 16 -1.34 4.54 -8.73
C THR A 16 -1.89 3.53 -7.74
N TRP A 17 -1.80 3.89 -6.46
CA TRP A 17 -2.11 3.05 -5.31
C TRP A 17 -2.93 3.82 -4.28
N ASP A 18 -4.01 3.22 -3.81
CA ASP A 18 -4.78 3.70 -2.67
C ASP A 18 -4.79 2.64 -1.55
N THR A 19 -5.43 2.98 -0.43
CA THR A 19 -5.52 2.06 0.71
C THR A 19 -6.29 0.77 0.36
N ALA A 20 -7.29 0.84 -0.53
CA ALA A 20 -8.10 -0.31 -0.92
C ALA A 20 -7.29 -1.29 -1.79
N SER A 21 -6.57 -0.78 -2.78
CA SER A 21 -5.68 -1.53 -3.66
C SER A 21 -4.55 -2.19 -2.86
N ALA A 22 -3.96 -1.47 -1.90
CA ALA A 22 -2.96 -2.03 -1.00
C ALA A 22 -3.53 -3.13 -0.09
N LYS A 23 -4.78 -2.99 0.37
CA LYS A 23 -5.48 -4.03 1.14
C LYS A 23 -5.71 -5.29 0.31
N THR A 24 -6.16 -5.16 -0.93
CA THR A 24 -6.34 -6.30 -1.85
C THR A 24 -5.00 -6.99 -2.12
N ALA A 25 -3.95 -6.23 -2.45
CA ALA A 25 -2.61 -6.79 -2.67
C ALA A 25 -2.07 -7.54 -1.45
N LEU A 26 -2.30 -7.00 -0.24
CA LEU A 26 -1.93 -7.68 1.00
C LEU A 26 -2.70 -8.99 1.20
N ARG A 27 -4.01 -8.99 0.92
CA ARG A 27 -4.85 -10.19 0.99
C ARG A 27 -4.39 -11.25 0.00
N ASP A 28 -4.14 -10.87 -1.25
CA ASP A 28 -3.68 -11.78 -2.32
C ASP A 28 -2.29 -12.35 -2.01
N ALA A 29 -1.44 -11.59 -1.31
CA ALA A 29 -0.15 -12.05 -0.79
C ALA A 29 -0.26 -12.94 0.46
N GLY A 30 -1.46 -13.31 0.90
CA GLY A 30 -1.69 -14.13 2.09
C GLY A 30 -1.52 -13.38 3.41
N VAL A 31 -1.42 -12.04 3.38
CA VAL A 31 -1.32 -11.21 4.57
C VAL A 31 -2.72 -10.84 5.04
N THR A 32 -3.30 -11.71 5.85
CA THR A 32 -4.64 -11.55 6.42
C THR A 32 -4.57 -10.97 7.82
N ALA A 33 -5.14 -9.78 8.03
CA ALA A 33 -5.44 -9.30 9.37
C ALA A 33 -6.75 -9.95 9.87
N THR A 34 -6.86 -10.13 11.19
CA THR A 34 -8.03 -10.75 11.84
C THR A 34 -9.29 -9.86 11.84
N SER A 35 -9.19 -8.63 11.33
CA SER A 35 -10.30 -7.69 11.23
C SER A 35 -10.14 -6.76 10.03
N GLU A 36 -11.27 -6.21 9.56
CA GLU A 36 -11.29 -5.22 8.48
C GLU A 36 -10.52 -3.95 8.86
N ARG A 37 -10.74 -3.44 10.09
CA ARG A 37 -10.01 -2.30 10.63
C ARG A 37 -8.50 -2.57 10.74
N GLY A 38 -8.12 -3.80 11.10
CA GLY A 38 -6.73 -4.24 11.12
C GLY A 38 -6.12 -4.25 9.71
N SER A 39 -6.87 -4.73 8.72
CA SER A 39 -6.45 -4.78 7.32
C SER A 39 -6.18 -3.37 6.77
N ASP A 40 -7.08 -2.43 7.03
CA ASP A 40 -6.92 -1.03 6.61
C ASP A 40 -5.71 -0.36 7.28
N MET A 41 -5.50 -0.62 8.57
CA MET A 41 -4.37 -0.06 9.30
C MET A 41 -3.04 -0.64 8.77
N GLN A 42 -3.01 -1.93 8.45
CA GLN A 42 -1.85 -2.60 7.91
C GLN A 42 -1.53 -2.10 6.49
N ALA A 43 -2.53 -1.93 5.63
CA ALA A 43 -2.39 -1.35 4.30
C ALA A 43 -1.82 0.09 4.36
N ARG A 44 -2.38 0.94 5.22
CA ARG A 44 -1.87 2.31 5.43
C ARG A 44 -0.43 2.31 5.95
N LYS A 45 -0.11 1.41 6.88
CA LYS A 45 1.25 1.28 7.44
C LYS A 45 2.25 0.83 6.37
N ALA A 46 1.87 -0.10 5.51
CA ALA A 46 2.69 -0.56 4.39
C ALA A 46 2.97 0.56 3.40
N LEU A 47 1.93 1.27 2.95
CA LEU A 47 2.06 2.41 2.03
C LEU A 47 2.97 3.50 2.61
N ARG A 48 2.80 3.86 3.90
CA ARG A 48 3.67 4.82 4.59
C ARG A 48 5.11 4.34 4.71
N LYS A 49 5.36 3.06 4.93
CA LYS A 49 6.73 2.50 4.98
C LYS A 49 7.42 2.63 3.62
N LEU A 50 6.70 2.34 2.54
CA LEU A 50 7.22 2.45 1.17
C LEU A 50 7.44 3.91 0.77
N GLN A 51 6.56 4.81 1.20
CA GLN A 51 6.76 6.25 1.05
C GLN A 51 8.02 6.72 1.79
N LYS A 52 8.20 6.33 3.05
CA LYS A 52 9.41 6.64 3.82
C LYS A 52 10.68 6.04 3.22
N ALA A 53 10.56 4.92 2.52
CA ALA A 53 11.66 4.29 1.80
C ALA A 53 11.94 4.93 0.43
N GLY A 54 11.19 5.95 0.03
CA GLY A 54 11.35 6.63 -1.27
C GLY A 54 10.80 5.85 -2.46
N VAL A 55 10.10 4.73 -2.24
CA VAL A 55 9.51 3.90 -3.32
C VAL A 55 8.20 4.49 -3.82
N LEU A 56 7.46 5.18 -2.95
CA LEU A 56 6.17 5.78 -3.27
C LEU A 56 6.16 7.28 -2.98
N LEU A 57 5.53 8.05 -3.85
CA LEU A 57 5.19 9.44 -3.61
C LEU A 57 3.70 9.52 -3.23
N GLY A 58 3.41 9.99 -2.02
CA GLY A 58 2.02 10.22 -1.58
C GLY A 58 1.51 11.59 -2.02
N THR A 59 0.40 11.61 -2.75
CA THR A 59 -0.33 12.83 -3.16
C THR A 59 -1.69 12.85 -2.49
N ARG A 60 -2.06 14.01 -1.94
CA ARG A 60 -3.37 14.20 -1.31
C ARG A 60 -4.40 14.53 -2.38
N GLY A 61 -5.40 13.68 -2.53
CA GLY A 61 -6.53 13.88 -3.42
C GLY A 61 -7.69 14.62 -2.75
N PRO A 62 -8.74 14.96 -3.53
CA PRO A 62 -9.97 15.53 -2.98
C PRO A 62 -10.62 14.60 -1.95
N GLY A 63 -11.30 15.18 -0.96
CA GLY A 63 -11.98 14.42 0.10
C GLY A 63 -11.04 13.78 1.13
N ASN A 64 -9.85 14.34 1.34
CA ASN A 64 -8.84 13.84 2.30
C ASN A 64 -8.36 12.41 1.98
N THR A 65 -8.47 12.00 0.72
CA THR A 65 -7.92 10.75 0.21
C THR A 65 -6.43 10.92 -0.05
N VAL A 66 -5.66 9.84 0.10
CA VAL A 66 -4.23 9.83 -0.26
C VAL A 66 -4.02 8.73 -1.27
N THR A 67 -3.59 9.13 -2.46
CA THR A 67 -3.10 8.25 -3.51
C THR A 67 -1.58 8.24 -3.47
N TYR A 68 -0.98 7.12 -3.80
CA TYR A 68 0.45 6.90 -3.83
C TYR A 68 0.83 6.53 -5.25
N ARG A 69 1.91 7.10 -5.79
CA ARG A 69 2.46 6.74 -7.10
C ARG A 69 3.85 6.18 -6.92
N LEU A 70 4.26 5.25 -7.79
CA LEU A 70 5.62 4.73 -7.79
C LEU A 70 6.62 5.85 -8.13
N VAL A 71 7.68 5.97 -7.35
CA VAL A 71 8.82 6.81 -7.70
C VAL A 71 9.67 5.98 -8.67
N GLY A 72 9.87 6.52 -9.88
CA GLY A 72 10.69 5.91 -10.94
C GLY A 72 12.17 5.98 -10.62
#